data_AF-A4J3T0-F1
#
_entry.id   AF-A4J3T0-F1
#
_cell.length_a   1.000
_cell.length_b   1.000
_cell.length_c   1.000
_cell.angle_alpha   90.00
_cell.angle_beta   90.00
_cell.angle_gamma   90.00
#
_symmetry.space_group_name_H-M   'P 1'
#
loop_
_entity.id
_entity.type
_entity.pdbx_description
1 polymer ?
#
loop_
_entity_poly.entity_id
_entity_poly.type
_entity_poly.pdbx_seq_one_letter_code
_entity_poly.pdbx_strand_id
1 'polypeptide(L)'
;MNYRKEINDLCKEINDLLDKQDNKGMEKYGMALEQNPAGILERLQHSVEEKIDDLRYTFWAMDRLKSMWVRFPRIKFVDVNSLAEQLDHVRSEHKEVWLAFEDDKIGDLAMELFDLIHSCETALRILQESFGIDLRETLLAVIDKNKKRGYYENAGKTD
;
A
#
# COMPACT_ATOMS: atom_id res chain seq x y z
N MET A 1 -4.48 17.43 24.35
CA MET A 1 -4.33 15.97 24.10
C MET A 1 -4.68 15.26 25.40
N ASN A 2 -5.72 14.42 25.42
CA ASN A 2 -6.21 13.78 26.66
C ASN A 2 -5.71 12.34 26.73
N TYR A 3 -4.41 12.20 27.02
CA TYR A 3 -3.70 10.92 27.07
C TYR A 3 -4.38 9.87 27.95
N ARG A 4 -5.12 10.28 28.99
CA ARG A 4 -5.82 9.35 29.88
C ARG A 4 -6.98 8.64 29.19
N LYS A 5 -7.69 9.34 28.30
CA LYS A 5 -8.76 8.74 27.49
C LYS A 5 -8.17 7.77 26.48
N GLU A 6 -7.13 8.20 25.75
CA GLU A 6 -6.43 7.38 24.74
C GLU A 6 -5.86 6.09 25.35
N ILE A 7 -5.26 6.15 26.53
CA ILE A 7 -4.76 4.96 27.25
C ILE A 7 -5.90 4.01 27.63
N ASN A 8 -7.01 4.53 28.16
CA ASN A 8 -8.14 3.70 28.53
C ASN A 8 -8.76 2.99 27.32
N ASP A 9 -8.86 3.69 26.19
CA ASP A 9 -9.38 3.14 24.93
C ASP A 9 -8.43 2.02 24.42
N LEU A 10 -7.11 2.25 24.44
CA LEU A 10 -6.12 1.24 24.06
C LEU A 10 -6.15 0.00 24.96
N CYS A 11 -6.23 0.17 26.28
CA CYS A 11 -6.31 -0.95 27.22
C CYS A 11 -7.56 -1.81 26.96
N LYS A 12 -8.68 -1.19 26.59
CA LYS A 12 -9.88 -1.92 26.22
C LYS A 12 -9.66 -2.75 24.96
N GLU A 13 -9.09 -2.16 23.91
CA GLU A 13 -8.79 -2.88 22.67
C GLU A 13 -7.84 -4.06 22.89
N ILE A 14 -6.82 -3.89 23.74
CA ILE A 14 -5.89 -4.96 24.11
C ILE A 14 -6.64 -6.11 24.80
N ASN A 15 -7.50 -5.81 25.76
CA ASN A 15 -8.27 -6.85 26.46
C ASN A 15 -9.21 -7.59 25.49
N ASP A 16 -9.88 -6.87 24.59
CA ASP A 16 -10.74 -7.50 23.57
C ASP A 16 -9.95 -8.43 22.63
N LEU A 17 -8.68 -8.11 22.34
CA LEU A 17 -7.79 -8.97 21.55
C LEU A 17 -7.31 -10.20 22.32
N LEU A 18 -7.01 -10.05 23.62
CA LEU A 18 -6.66 -11.17 24.50
C LEU A 18 -7.82 -12.17 24.58
N ASP A 19 -9.03 -11.69 24.86
CA ASP A 19 -10.24 -12.53 24.92
C ASP A 19 -10.47 -13.30 23.61
N LYS A 20 -10.23 -12.65 22.45
CA LYS A 20 -10.31 -13.31 21.14
C LYS A 20 -9.26 -14.42 20.98
N GLN A 21 -8.04 -14.21 21.46
CA GLN A 21 -7.00 -15.23 21.36
C GLN A 21 -7.29 -16.43 22.27
N ASP A 22 -7.77 -16.20 23.48
CA ASP A 22 -8.16 -17.27 24.40
C ASP A 22 -9.27 -18.12 23.80
N ASN A 23 -10.30 -17.49 23.22
CA ASN A 23 -11.38 -18.18 22.52
C ASN A 23 -10.86 -19.00 21.33
N LYS A 24 -9.95 -18.44 20.52
CA LYS A 24 -9.33 -19.16 19.40
C LYS A 24 -8.50 -20.36 19.89
N GLY A 25 -7.79 -20.22 21.01
CA GLY A 25 -7.08 -21.31 21.66
C GLY A 25 -8.02 -22.43 22.09
N MET A 26 -9.13 -22.08 22.74
CA MET A 26 -10.18 -23.02 23.12
C MET A 26 -10.83 -23.71 21.93
N GLU A 27 -11.13 -22.98 20.84
CA GLU A 27 -11.70 -23.56 19.61
C GLU A 27 -10.74 -24.51 18.90
N LYS A 28 -9.45 -24.13 18.80
CA LYS A 28 -8.46 -24.89 18.01
C LYS A 28 -7.86 -26.05 18.79
N TYR A 29 -7.65 -25.90 20.09
CA TYR A 29 -6.90 -26.84 20.93
C TYR A 29 -7.69 -27.35 22.15
N GLY A 30 -8.90 -26.83 22.40
CA GLY A 30 -9.73 -27.25 23.54
C GLY A 30 -9.19 -26.80 24.90
N MET A 31 -8.18 -25.95 24.93
CA MET A 31 -7.46 -25.55 26.16
C MET A 31 -6.89 -24.13 26.04
N ALA A 32 -6.74 -23.48 27.19
CA ALA A 32 -6.05 -22.19 27.30
C ALA A 32 -4.53 -22.34 27.14
N LEU A 33 -3.82 -21.25 26.83
CA LEU A 33 -2.37 -21.27 26.57
C LEU A 33 -1.56 -21.78 27.78
N GLU A 34 -1.99 -21.46 28.99
CA GLU A 34 -1.36 -21.85 30.24
C GLU A 34 -1.45 -23.37 30.45
N GLN A 35 -2.51 -23.99 29.94
CA GLN A 35 -2.80 -25.41 30.10
C GLN A 35 -2.14 -26.30 29.04
N ASN A 36 -1.44 -25.71 28.06
CA ASN A 36 -0.77 -26.45 27.00
C ASN A 36 0.28 -27.43 27.59
N PRO A 37 0.22 -28.74 27.29
CA PRO A 37 1.16 -29.72 27.84
C PRO A 37 2.59 -29.62 27.25
N ALA A 38 2.79 -28.78 26.23
CA ALA A 38 4.10 -28.55 25.61
C ALA A 38 5.15 -28.13 26.64
N GLY A 39 6.35 -28.70 26.50
CA GLY A 39 7.49 -28.35 27.33
C GLY A 39 7.95 -26.90 27.10
N ILE A 40 8.68 -26.33 28.06
CA ILE A 40 9.14 -24.93 27.99
C ILE A 40 9.93 -24.66 26.69
N LEU A 41 10.78 -25.60 26.26
CA LEU A 41 11.57 -25.45 25.04
C LEU A 41 10.68 -25.39 23.78
N GLU A 42 9.66 -26.24 23.68
CA GLU A 42 8.71 -26.26 22.58
C GLU A 42 7.87 -24.98 22.53
N ARG A 43 7.42 -24.49 23.70
CA ARG A 43 6.71 -23.20 23.82
C ARG A 43 7.59 -22.03 23.36
N LEU A 44 8.87 -22.03 23.73
CA LEU A 44 9.82 -21.01 23.28
C LEU A 44 10.07 -21.08 21.77
N GLN A 45 10.17 -22.30 21.22
CA GLN A 45 10.30 -22.51 19.77
C GLN A 45 9.11 -21.95 19.01
N HIS A 46 7.88 -22.23 19.44
CA HIS A 46 6.67 -21.63 18.85
C HIS A 46 6.65 -20.11 19.01
N SER A 47 7.09 -19.57 20.15
CA SER A 47 7.19 -18.10 20.31
C SER A 47 8.18 -17.47 19.33
N VAL A 48 9.28 -18.15 19.00
CA VAL A 48 10.24 -17.70 17.99
C VAL A 48 9.61 -17.72 16.60
N GLU A 49 8.90 -18.79 16.25
CA GLU A 49 8.20 -18.92 14.95
C GLU A 49 7.17 -17.80 14.74
N GLU A 50 6.31 -17.55 15.73
CA GLU A 50 5.30 -16.48 15.66
C GLU A 50 5.93 -15.09 15.52
N LYS A 51 7.07 -14.84 16.20
CA LYS A 51 7.81 -13.57 16.05
C LYS A 51 8.45 -13.41 14.67
N ILE A 52 8.90 -14.50 14.06
CA ILE A 52 9.40 -14.49 12.68
C ILE A 52 8.25 -14.16 11.72
N ASP A 53 7.07 -14.73 11.93
CA ASP A 53 5.89 -14.42 11.12
C ASP A 53 5.42 -12.97 11.28
N ASP A 54 5.41 -12.43 12.51
CA ASP A 54 5.15 -11.01 12.76
C ASP A 54 6.15 -10.10 12.03
N LEU A 55 7.44 -10.44 12.08
CA LEU A 55 8.48 -9.70 11.35
C LEU A 55 8.23 -9.74 9.84
N ARG A 56 7.82 -10.89 9.29
CA ARG A 56 7.46 -11.02 7.86
C ARG A 56 6.26 -10.15 7.50
N TYR A 57 5.22 -10.13 8.33
CA TYR A 57 4.06 -9.25 8.13
C TYR A 57 4.44 -7.77 8.19
N THR A 58 5.31 -7.40 9.12
CA THR A 58 5.83 -6.04 9.26
C THR A 58 6.58 -5.60 8.00
N PHE A 59 7.52 -6.42 7.49
CA PHE A 59 8.22 -6.11 6.25
C PHE A 59 7.28 -6.03 5.05
N TRP A 60 6.33 -6.97 4.93
CA TRP A 60 5.31 -6.93 3.88
C TRP A 60 4.48 -5.64 3.92
N ALA A 61 4.05 -5.21 5.11
CA ALA A 61 3.30 -3.97 5.29
C ALA A 61 4.16 -2.74 4.92
N MET A 62 5.43 -2.71 5.34
CA MET A 62 6.38 -1.66 4.97
C MET A 62 6.57 -1.58 3.45
N ASP A 63 6.73 -2.70 2.77
CA ASP A 63 6.90 -2.75 1.31
C ASP A 63 5.61 -2.39 0.57
N ARG A 64 4.44 -2.73 1.12
CA ARG A 64 3.15 -2.23 0.63
C ARG A 64 3.02 -0.73 0.78
N LEU A 65 3.48 -0.14 1.88
CA LEU A 65 3.49 1.31 2.07
C LEU A 65 4.46 2.03 1.13
N LYS A 66 5.58 1.39 0.75
CA LYS A 66 6.50 1.92 -0.27
C LYS A 66 5.92 1.85 -1.68
N SER A 67 5.10 0.83 -1.97
CA SER A 67 4.48 0.61 -3.27
C SER A 67 3.03 1.11 -3.36
N MET A 68 2.52 1.81 -2.33
CA MET A 68 1.12 2.26 -2.29
C MET A 68 0.75 3.23 -3.43
N TRP A 69 1.73 3.84 -4.09
CA TRP A 69 1.54 4.75 -5.21
C TRP A 69 1.46 4.04 -6.59
N VAL A 70 1.74 2.73 -6.67
CA VAL A 70 1.58 1.94 -7.89
C VAL A 70 0.32 1.08 -7.83
N ARG A 71 -0.54 1.23 -8.84
CA ARG A 71 -1.82 0.51 -8.96
C ARG A 71 -1.68 -0.73 -9.82
N PHE A 72 -0.79 -0.69 -10.81
CA PHE A 72 -0.65 -1.77 -11.78
C PHE A 72 0.49 -2.74 -11.44
N PRO A 73 0.36 -4.03 -11.79
CA PRO A 73 1.45 -4.99 -11.73
C PRO A 73 2.68 -4.49 -12.50
N ARG A 74 3.88 -4.84 -12.02
CA ARG A 74 5.12 -4.55 -12.77
C ARG A 74 5.07 -5.25 -14.13
N ILE A 75 5.41 -4.53 -15.18
CA ILE A 75 5.56 -5.07 -16.54
C ILE A 75 7.03 -5.08 -16.98
N LYS A 76 7.35 -5.94 -17.95
CA LYS A 76 8.71 -6.12 -18.49
C LYS A 76 9.37 -4.82 -18.97
N PHE A 77 8.59 -3.83 -19.40
CA PHE A 77 9.09 -2.57 -19.96
C PHE A 77 9.89 -1.74 -18.96
N VAL A 78 9.72 -1.95 -17.65
CA VAL A 78 10.58 -1.33 -16.63
C VAL A 78 12.04 -1.76 -16.79
N ASP A 79 12.28 -3.01 -17.22
CA ASP A 79 13.62 -3.60 -17.35
C ASP A 79 14.23 -3.40 -18.74
N VAL A 80 13.40 -3.21 -19.77
CA VAL A 80 13.87 -3.19 -21.17
C VAL A 80 13.85 -1.82 -21.82
N ASN A 81 12.95 -0.92 -21.42
CA ASN A 81 12.87 0.41 -22.02
C ASN A 81 13.83 1.37 -21.32
N SER A 82 14.50 2.21 -22.10
CA SER A 82 15.05 3.46 -21.59
C SER A 82 13.92 4.39 -21.14
N LEU A 83 14.23 5.36 -20.29
CA LEU A 83 13.27 6.39 -19.89
C LEU A 83 12.71 7.16 -21.10
N ALA A 84 13.53 7.42 -22.11
CA ALA A 84 13.11 8.14 -23.32
C ALA A 84 12.06 7.33 -24.12
N GLU A 85 12.30 6.04 -24.34
CA GLU A 85 11.35 5.16 -25.02
C GLU A 85 10.03 5.05 -24.23
N GLN A 86 10.11 4.98 -22.90
CA GLN A 86 8.90 4.93 -22.08
C GLN A 86 8.12 6.26 -22.12
N LEU A 87 8.79 7.41 -22.18
CA LEU A 87 8.11 8.71 -22.34
C LEU A 87 7.48 8.85 -23.74
N ASP A 88 8.10 8.31 -24.77
CA ASP A 88 7.49 8.22 -26.11
C ASP A 88 6.23 7.35 -26.10
N HIS A 89 6.21 6.26 -25.31
CA HIS A 89 5.02 5.44 -25.10
C HIS A 89 3.94 6.16 -24.29
N VAL A 90 4.28 6.92 -23.24
CA VAL A 90 3.29 7.79 -22.56
C VAL A 90 2.60 8.74 -23.54
N ARG A 91 3.35 9.26 -24.51
CA ARG A 91 2.80 10.11 -25.57
C ARG A 91 1.90 9.33 -26.55
N SER A 92 2.16 8.03 -26.81
CA SER A 92 1.26 7.20 -27.63
C SER A 92 -0.08 6.98 -26.94
N GLU A 93 -0.08 6.58 -25.66
CA GLU A 93 -1.33 6.33 -24.93
C GLU A 93 -2.18 7.60 -24.81
N HIS A 94 -1.53 8.77 -24.61
CA HIS A 94 -2.24 10.05 -24.63
C HIS A 94 -2.93 10.30 -25.97
N LYS A 95 -2.31 9.92 -27.10
CA LYS A 95 -2.93 10.03 -28.42
C LYS A 95 -4.14 9.09 -28.54
N GLU A 96 -4.06 7.88 -28.00
CA GLU A 96 -5.16 6.90 -28.02
C GLU A 96 -6.36 7.38 -27.21
N VAL A 97 -6.14 8.01 -26.05
CA VAL A 97 -7.19 8.71 -25.29
C VAL A 97 -7.92 9.74 -26.15
N TRP A 98 -7.19 10.59 -26.89
CA TRP A 98 -7.80 11.58 -27.76
C TRP A 98 -8.54 10.96 -28.94
N LEU A 99 -7.98 9.93 -29.57
CA LEU A 99 -8.65 9.22 -30.65
C LEU A 99 -9.96 8.56 -30.18
N ALA A 100 -9.96 7.93 -28.99
CA ALA A 100 -11.18 7.37 -28.42
C ALA A 100 -12.26 8.43 -28.17
N PHE A 101 -11.86 9.63 -27.74
CA PHE A 101 -12.78 10.75 -27.57
C PHE A 101 -13.30 11.31 -28.91
N GLU A 102 -12.41 11.56 -29.87
CA GLU A 102 -12.76 12.11 -31.18
C GLU A 102 -13.62 11.15 -32.03
N ASP A 103 -13.40 9.84 -31.89
CA ASP A 103 -14.17 8.80 -32.57
C ASP A 103 -15.51 8.44 -31.88
N ASP A 104 -15.90 9.17 -30.82
CA ASP A 104 -17.10 8.91 -30.00
C ASP A 104 -17.13 7.50 -29.36
N LYS A 105 -15.95 6.91 -29.10
CA LYS A 105 -15.77 5.62 -28.43
C LYS A 105 -15.63 5.80 -26.92
N ILE A 106 -16.66 6.40 -26.30
CA ILE A 106 -16.65 6.72 -24.86
C ILE A 106 -16.44 5.46 -23.98
N GLY A 107 -16.91 4.29 -24.44
CA GLY A 107 -16.68 3.01 -23.74
C GLY A 107 -15.19 2.65 -23.64
N ASP A 108 -14.41 3.00 -24.66
CA ASP A 108 -12.96 2.71 -24.73
C ASP A 108 -12.15 3.81 -24.03
N LEU A 109 -12.66 5.03 -23.97
CA LEU A 109 -11.97 6.17 -23.35
C LEU A 109 -11.50 5.89 -21.92
N ALA A 110 -12.30 5.17 -21.12
CA ALA A 110 -11.90 4.80 -19.76
C ALA A 110 -10.72 3.82 -19.74
N MET A 111 -10.67 2.89 -20.69
CA MET A 111 -9.57 1.94 -20.85
C MET A 111 -8.28 2.67 -21.23
N GLU A 112 -8.36 3.53 -22.24
CA GLU A 112 -7.22 4.33 -22.72
C GLU A 112 -6.68 5.27 -21.62
N LEU A 113 -7.56 5.83 -20.78
CA LEU A 113 -7.14 6.61 -19.61
C LEU A 113 -6.37 5.76 -18.59
N PHE A 114 -6.78 4.51 -18.37
CA PHE A 114 -6.04 3.59 -17.49
C PHE A 114 -4.72 3.14 -18.11
N ASP A 115 -4.66 2.94 -19.43
CA ASP A 115 -3.42 2.62 -20.14
C ASP A 115 -2.43 3.78 -20.06
N LEU A 116 -2.90 5.03 -20.21
CA LEU A 116 -2.08 6.22 -19.97
C LEU A 116 -1.57 6.30 -18.52
N ILE A 117 -2.43 6.02 -17.52
CA ILE A 117 -2.00 5.98 -16.11
C ILE A 117 -0.93 4.90 -15.92
N HIS A 118 -1.12 3.71 -16.47
CA HIS A 118 -0.18 2.60 -16.34
C HIS A 118 1.16 2.89 -17.02
N SER A 119 1.14 3.53 -18.20
CA SER A 119 2.34 3.96 -18.91
C SER A 119 3.12 5.01 -18.10
N CYS A 120 2.41 5.95 -17.44
CA CYS A 120 3.02 6.90 -16.50
C CYS A 120 3.61 6.21 -15.26
N GLU A 121 2.89 5.26 -14.66
CA GLU A 121 3.40 4.48 -13.52
C GLU A 121 4.67 3.69 -13.89
N THR A 122 4.72 3.15 -15.11
CA THR A 122 5.91 2.48 -15.64
C THR A 122 7.09 3.45 -15.77
N ALA A 123 6.88 4.65 -16.30
CA ALA A 123 7.92 5.68 -16.36
C ALA A 123 8.42 6.08 -14.97
N LEU A 124 7.52 6.22 -14.00
CA LEU A 124 7.87 6.50 -12.61
C LEU A 124 8.72 5.36 -12.01
N ARG A 125 8.38 4.09 -12.25
CA ARG A 125 9.20 2.95 -11.81
C ARG A 125 10.62 3.01 -12.36
N ILE A 126 10.78 3.34 -13.65
CA ILE A 126 12.11 3.54 -14.25
C ILE A 126 12.87 4.67 -13.53
N LEU A 127 12.22 5.81 -13.25
CA LEU A 127 12.82 6.91 -12.48
C LEU A 127 13.26 6.48 -11.08
N GLN A 128 12.46 5.67 -10.39
CA GLN A 128 12.82 5.15 -9.07
C GLN A 128 14.00 4.19 -9.14
N GLU A 129 13.95 3.20 -10.03
CA GLU A 129 14.87 2.07 -10.03
C GLU A 129 16.20 2.40 -10.73
N SER A 130 16.16 3.14 -11.83
CA SER A 130 17.35 3.49 -12.60
C SER A 130 17.99 4.80 -12.17
N PHE A 131 17.22 5.72 -11.57
CA PHE A 131 17.70 7.06 -11.19
C PHE A 131 17.59 7.34 -9.68
N GLY A 132 17.09 6.41 -8.88
CA GLY A 132 17.02 6.54 -7.42
C GLY A 132 16.04 7.59 -6.91
N ILE A 133 15.04 7.98 -7.73
CA ILE A 133 14.07 9.00 -7.34
C ILE A 133 13.12 8.47 -6.26
N ASP A 134 13.00 9.20 -5.15
CA ASP A 134 11.95 8.93 -4.15
C ASP A 134 10.60 9.46 -4.64
N LEU A 135 9.77 8.53 -5.09
CA LEU A 135 8.46 8.84 -5.63
C LEU A 135 7.43 9.20 -4.56
N ARG A 136 7.62 8.74 -3.32
CA ARG A 136 6.75 9.12 -2.21
C ARG A 136 6.97 10.59 -1.87
N GLU A 137 8.22 11.01 -1.74
CA GLU A 137 8.55 12.42 -1.53
C GLU A 137 8.05 13.29 -2.69
N THR A 138 8.25 12.83 -3.93
CA THR A 138 7.77 13.54 -5.13
C THR A 138 6.25 13.70 -5.14
N LEU A 139 5.49 12.65 -4.82
CA LEU A 139 4.03 12.69 -4.70
C LEU A 139 3.58 13.68 -3.61
N LEU A 140 4.19 13.62 -2.43
CA LEU A 140 3.89 14.53 -1.32
C LEU A 140 4.16 15.99 -1.70
N ALA A 141 5.25 16.26 -2.41
CA ALA A 141 5.57 17.60 -2.91
C ALA A 141 4.52 18.11 -3.92
N VAL A 142 4.00 17.24 -4.80
CA VAL A 142 2.91 17.60 -5.72
C VAL A 142 1.62 17.89 -4.97
N ILE A 143 1.27 17.07 -3.97
CA ILE A 143 0.09 17.29 -3.11
C ILE A 143 0.20 18.63 -2.39
N ASP A 144 1.33 18.91 -1.73
CA ASP A 144 1.54 20.18 -1.03
C ASP A 144 1.46 21.38 -2.00
N LYS A 145 2.09 21.27 -3.18
CA LYS A 145 1.99 22.29 -4.23
C LYS A 145 0.54 22.55 -4.66
N ASN A 146 -0.26 21.50 -4.85
CA ASN A 146 -1.66 21.64 -5.26
C ASN A 146 -2.55 22.17 -4.12
N LYS A 147 -2.26 21.81 -2.88
CA LYS A 147 -2.90 22.38 -1.69
C LYS A 147 -2.67 23.89 -1.60
N LYS A 148 -1.43 24.34 -1.79
CA LYS A 148 -1.07 25.77 -1.84
C LYS A 148 -1.78 26.53 -2.96
N ARG A 149 -2.09 25.86 -4.07
CA ARG A 149 -2.85 26.41 -5.20
C ARG A 149 -4.37 26.42 -4.98
N GLY A 150 -4.86 25.81 -3.90
CA GLY A 150 -6.29 25.72 -3.60
C GLY A 150 -7.05 24.72 -4.48
N TYR A 151 -6.38 23.77 -5.13
CA TYR A 151 -7.04 22.77 -5.99
C TYR A 151 -7.82 21.71 -5.21
N TYR A 152 -7.60 21.59 -3.90
CA TYR A 152 -8.35 20.69 -3.03
C TYR A 152 -9.40 21.48 -2.25
N GLU A 153 -10.67 21.13 -2.41
CA GLU A 153 -11.75 21.71 -1.62
C GLU A 153 -11.64 21.24 -0.14
N ASN A 154 -11.70 22.20 0.79
CA ASN A 154 -11.80 22.01 2.24
C ASN A 154 -10.68 21.20 2.94
N ALA A 155 -9.49 21.80 3.10
CA ALA A 155 -8.56 21.43 4.18
C ALA A 155 -9.05 21.93 5.57
N GLY A 156 -10.36 21.84 5.84
CA GLY A 156 -11.00 22.47 7.01
C GLY A 156 -12.39 21.95 7.38
N LYS A 157 -12.83 20.80 6.86
CA LYS A 157 -13.98 20.07 7.41
C LYS A 157 -13.51 18.71 7.89
N THR A 158 -13.08 18.66 9.14
CA THR A 158 -13.08 17.44 9.93
C THR A 158 -14.52 17.12 10.28
N ASP A 159 -15.06 16.05 9.70
CA ASP A 159 -16.13 15.28 10.34
C ASP A 159 -15.55 14.44 11.47
#